data_AF-A0A2D4IVD0-F1
#
_entry.id   AF-A0A2D4IVD0-F1
#
_cell.length_a   1.000
_cell.length_b   1.000
_cell.length_c   1.000
_cell.angle_alpha   90.00
_cell.angle_beta   90.00
_cell.angle_gamma   90.00
#
_symmetry.space_group_name_H-M   'P 1'
#
loop_
_entity.id
_entity.type
_entity.pdbx_description
1 polymer ?
#
loop_
_entity_poly.entity_id
_entity_poly.type
_entity_poly.pdbx_seq_one_letter_code
_entity_poly.pdbx_strand_id
1 'polypeptide(L)'
;EWDMGGLPSWLLAEPNIILRTSDPGFLQAVNKWLSVLLPKIKPRLYQNGGNIISIQVENEYGSYYACDYDYMRHLLAVFRLYLGKEVVLFTTDGIKESELKCGTLQDLYATVDFGSETNETRAFEQQRLIEPRGPLVNSEYYTGWLDYWGEPHSTKSTTVVTNGLQKILELGANVNMYMFQGGTNFGYWSGADYKDKYYPITTSYDYDAPLSEAGDPTEKLYDIRAIIGKFQLVPAGPMPPPTPKFSYGYISLPLRVAFLDILSLLSPGLPFHSSFPLTFETVMQTHGFMLYRTVLPDDILQPVLLSVLENGIHDLAYVLLNGVSWKVETFV
;
A
#
# COMPACT_ATOMS: atom_id res chain seq x y z
N GLU A 1 1.97 1.08 -0.25
CA GLU A 1 2.53 0.17 0.76
C GLU A 1 1.67 0.10 2.03
N TRP A 2 0.44 -0.41 1.88
CA TRP A 2 -0.61 -0.37 2.91
C TRP A 2 -1.15 -1.76 3.17
N ASP A 3 -1.65 -2.02 4.38
CA ASP A 3 -2.19 -3.32 4.80
C ASP A 3 -3.12 -3.92 3.74
N MET A 4 -2.80 -5.14 3.31
CA MET A 4 -3.50 -5.90 2.27
C MET A 4 -3.80 -5.11 0.97
N GLY A 5 -2.96 -4.12 0.63
CA GLY A 5 -3.19 -3.24 -0.53
C GLY A 5 -4.48 -2.41 -0.44
N GLY A 6 -5.03 -2.23 0.78
CA GLY A 6 -6.28 -1.54 1.03
C GLY A 6 -7.54 -2.42 0.88
N LEU A 7 -7.38 -3.71 0.53
CA LEU A 7 -8.48 -4.65 0.56
C LEU A 7 -8.84 -5.02 2.01
N PRO A 8 -10.13 -5.02 2.40
CA PRO A 8 -10.48 -5.39 3.77
C PRO A 8 -10.24 -6.88 4.07
N SER A 9 -9.60 -7.20 5.20
CA SER A 9 -9.26 -8.60 5.54
C SER A 9 -10.46 -9.52 5.74
N TRP A 10 -11.65 -8.99 6.02
CA TRP A 10 -12.88 -9.81 6.12
C TRP A 10 -13.22 -10.50 4.79
N LEU A 11 -12.66 -10.06 3.66
CA LEU A 11 -12.76 -10.80 2.39
C LEU A 11 -12.19 -12.21 2.52
N LEU A 12 -11.12 -12.39 3.28
CA LEU A 12 -10.45 -13.68 3.49
C LEU A 12 -11.20 -14.61 4.45
N ALA A 13 -12.27 -14.13 5.10
CA ALA A 13 -13.17 -14.99 5.87
C ALA A 13 -13.99 -15.90 4.95
N GLU A 14 -14.14 -15.57 3.67
CA GLU A 14 -14.72 -16.44 2.66
C GLU A 14 -13.65 -17.39 2.10
N PRO A 15 -13.75 -18.70 2.37
CA PRO A 15 -12.74 -19.65 1.91
C PRO A 15 -12.70 -19.69 0.38
N ASN A 16 -11.48 -19.66 -0.17
CA ASN A 16 -11.20 -19.74 -1.62
C ASN A 16 -11.56 -18.50 -2.45
N ILE A 17 -11.83 -17.35 -1.82
CA ILE A 17 -12.01 -16.10 -2.58
C ILE A 17 -10.77 -15.82 -3.43
N ILE A 18 -10.97 -15.46 -4.70
CA ILE A 18 -9.87 -15.06 -5.59
C ILE A 18 -9.93 -13.54 -5.76
N LEU A 19 -9.10 -12.83 -5.00
CA LEU A 19 -9.03 -11.38 -5.01
C LEU A 19 -8.61 -10.84 -6.39
N ARG A 20 -9.09 -9.64 -6.74
CA ARG A 20 -8.75 -8.94 -8.00
C ARG A 20 -9.05 -9.79 -9.26
N THR A 21 -10.15 -10.52 -9.23
CA THR A 21 -10.66 -11.30 -10.38
C THR A 21 -12.17 -11.14 -10.52
N SER A 22 -12.76 -11.82 -11.50
CA SER A 22 -14.20 -11.90 -11.71
C SER A 22 -14.90 -12.87 -10.76
N ASP A 23 -14.22 -13.35 -9.71
CA ASP A 23 -14.82 -14.09 -8.61
C ASP A 23 -16.12 -13.42 -8.12
N PRO A 24 -17.27 -14.13 -8.12
CA PRO A 24 -18.55 -13.53 -7.77
C PRO A 24 -18.63 -12.95 -6.36
N GLY A 25 -17.98 -13.59 -5.38
CA GLY A 25 -17.93 -13.12 -3.99
C GLY A 25 -17.13 -11.82 -3.88
N PHE A 26 -15.96 -11.79 -4.54
CA PHE A 26 -15.15 -10.58 -4.63
C PHE A 26 -15.88 -9.44 -5.35
N LEU A 27 -16.47 -9.70 -6.53
CA LEU A 27 -17.21 -8.69 -7.27
C LEU A 27 -18.43 -8.18 -6.50
N GLN A 28 -19.11 -9.03 -5.74
CA GLN A 28 -20.23 -8.60 -4.89
C GLN A 28 -19.76 -7.59 -3.83
N ALA A 29 -18.64 -7.87 -3.16
CA ALA A 29 -18.04 -6.96 -2.19
C ALA A 29 -17.61 -5.64 -2.83
N VAL A 30 -16.92 -5.70 -3.98
CA VAL A 30 -16.49 -4.53 -4.76
C VAL A 30 -17.69 -3.67 -5.17
N ASN A 31 -18.74 -4.28 -5.71
CA ASN A 31 -19.95 -3.57 -6.12
C ASN A 31 -20.62 -2.85 -4.94
N LYS A 32 -20.72 -3.52 -3.80
CA LYS A 32 -21.30 -2.92 -2.59
C LYS A 32 -20.49 -1.72 -2.15
N TRP A 33 -19.16 -1.81 -2.13
CA TRP A 33 -18.28 -0.70 -1.78
C TRP A 33 -18.39 0.48 -2.78
N LEU A 34 -18.24 0.20 -4.08
CA LEU A 34 -18.27 1.23 -5.12
C LEU A 34 -19.64 1.91 -5.23
N SER A 35 -20.74 1.19 -4.96
CA SER A 35 -22.08 1.78 -4.88
C SER A 35 -22.24 2.84 -3.79
N VAL A 36 -21.36 2.82 -2.77
CA VAL A 36 -21.33 3.82 -1.70
C VAL A 36 -20.30 4.92 -1.99
N LEU A 37 -19.11 4.55 -2.48
CA LEU A 37 -18.02 5.48 -2.72
C LEU A 37 -18.29 6.38 -3.93
N LEU A 38 -18.61 5.80 -5.09
CA LEU A 38 -18.68 6.53 -6.35
C LEU A 38 -19.76 7.63 -6.38
N PRO A 39 -20.95 7.46 -5.78
CA PRO A 39 -21.91 8.57 -5.64
C PRO A 39 -21.37 9.75 -4.82
N LYS A 40 -20.50 9.52 -3.84
CA LYS A 40 -19.84 10.59 -3.06
C LYS A 40 -18.73 11.27 -3.85
N ILE A 41 -18.14 10.58 -4.82
CA ILE A 41 -17.12 11.13 -5.74
C ILE A 41 -17.76 11.94 -6.85
N LYS A 42 -18.91 11.52 -7.39
CA LYS A 42 -19.59 12.18 -8.51
C LYS A 42 -19.72 13.71 -8.42
N PRO A 43 -20.20 14.32 -7.31
CA PRO A 43 -20.31 15.78 -7.22
C PRO A 43 -18.95 16.50 -7.15
N ARG A 44 -17.85 15.78 -6.95
CA ARG A 44 -16.48 16.33 -6.89
C ARG A 44 -15.74 16.22 -8.22
N LEU A 45 -16.37 15.63 -9.24
CA LEU A 45 -15.82 15.59 -10.61
C LEU A 45 -15.73 17.00 -11.19
N TYR A 46 -14.71 17.25 -12.00
CA TYR A 46 -14.45 18.56 -12.60
C TYR A 46 -15.61 19.07 -13.45
N GLN A 47 -16.24 18.20 -14.26
CA GLN A 47 -17.43 18.55 -15.04
C GLN A 47 -18.66 18.89 -14.19
N ASN A 48 -18.65 18.55 -12.89
CA ASN A 48 -19.69 18.87 -11.92
C ASN A 48 -19.30 20.02 -10.99
N GLY A 49 -18.20 20.74 -11.28
CA GLY A 49 -17.72 21.88 -10.51
C GLY A 49 -16.76 21.54 -9.37
N GLY A 50 -16.30 20.29 -9.28
CA GLY A 50 -15.28 19.88 -8.31
C GLY A 50 -13.84 19.92 -8.84
N ASN A 51 -12.93 19.22 -8.17
CA ASN A 51 -11.49 19.24 -8.45
C ASN A 51 -10.92 17.89 -8.93
N ILE A 52 -11.76 16.86 -9.14
CA ILE A 52 -11.33 15.55 -9.63
C ILE A 52 -11.39 15.54 -11.17
N ILE A 53 -10.23 15.54 -11.82
CA ILE A 53 -10.10 15.61 -13.30
C ILE A 53 -9.99 14.24 -13.99
N SER A 54 -9.47 13.24 -13.28
CA SER A 54 -9.31 11.86 -13.75
C SER A 54 -9.37 10.90 -12.58
N ILE A 55 -9.67 9.62 -12.85
CA ILE A 55 -9.75 8.56 -11.84
C ILE A 55 -9.11 7.28 -12.38
N GLN A 56 -8.19 6.70 -11.61
CA GLN A 56 -7.59 5.41 -11.93
C GLN A 56 -8.59 4.29 -11.66
N VAL A 57 -8.62 3.29 -12.54
CA VAL A 57 -9.36 2.04 -12.35
C VAL A 57 -8.34 0.93 -12.14
N GLU A 58 -8.42 0.26 -10.99
CA GLU A 58 -7.40 -0.71 -10.55
C GLU A 58 -6.01 -0.05 -10.34
N ASN A 59 -4.98 -0.83 -10.04
CA ASN A 59 -3.61 -0.38 -9.78
C ASN A 59 -2.62 -1.47 -10.19
N GLU A 60 -1.81 -1.21 -11.22
CA GLU A 60 -0.82 -2.15 -11.75
C GLU A 60 -1.38 -3.56 -11.92
N TYR A 61 -2.56 -3.66 -12.53
CA TYR A 61 -3.23 -4.96 -12.70
C TYR A 61 -2.40 -5.91 -13.57
N GLY A 62 -1.57 -5.36 -14.44
CA GLY A 62 -0.58 -6.08 -15.23
C GLY A 62 0.47 -6.82 -14.42
N SER A 63 0.76 -6.35 -13.21
CA SER A 63 1.69 -6.98 -12.27
C SER A 63 1.03 -8.12 -11.48
N TYR A 64 -0.28 -8.31 -11.62
CA TYR A 64 -1.03 -9.38 -10.97
C TYR A 64 -1.20 -10.60 -11.88
N TYR A 65 -1.05 -11.80 -11.33
CA TYR A 65 -0.97 -13.05 -12.12
C TYR A 65 -2.25 -13.37 -12.91
N ALA A 66 -3.41 -12.88 -12.46
CA ALA A 66 -4.70 -13.36 -12.95
C ALA A 66 -5.01 -12.93 -14.39
N CYS A 67 -4.60 -11.73 -14.80
CA CYS A 67 -4.87 -11.18 -16.13
C CYS A 67 -6.35 -11.30 -16.57
N ASP A 68 -7.28 -11.05 -15.64
CA ASP A 68 -8.72 -11.21 -15.85
C ASP A 68 -9.33 -9.93 -16.45
N TYR A 69 -9.59 -9.95 -17.76
CA TYR A 69 -10.23 -8.81 -18.42
C TYR A 69 -11.74 -8.70 -18.16
N ASP A 70 -12.43 -9.75 -17.71
CA ASP A 70 -13.83 -9.64 -17.33
C ASP A 70 -13.98 -8.82 -16.05
N TYR A 71 -13.06 -9.00 -15.10
CA TYR A 71 -12.91 -8.13 -13.94
C TYR A 71 -12.69 -6.67 -14.33
N MET A 72 -11.71 -6.39 -15.20
CA MET A 72 -11.41 -5.01 -15.62
C MET A 72 -12.60 -4.36 -16.37
N ARG A 73 -13.27 -5.11 -17.26
CA ARG A 73 -14.50 -4.65 -17.94
C ARG A 73 -15.64 -4.38 -16.95
N HIS A 74 -15.78 -5.23 -15.92
CA HIS A 74 -16.77 -5.05 -14.87
C HIS A 74 -16.51 -3.75 -14.10
N LEU A 75 -15.27 -3.49 -13.68
CA LEU A 75 -14.90 -2.24 -13.03
C LEU A 75 -15.21 -1.02 -13.91
N LEU A 76 -14.80 -1.05 -15.18
CA LEU A 76 -15.12 0.02 -16.13
C LEU A 76 -16.64 0.27 -16.20
N ALA A 77 -17.44 -0.78 -16.32
CA ALA A 77 -18.91 -0.67 -16.38
C ALA A 77 -19.49 -0.04 -15.10
N VAL A 78 -19.03 -0.45 -13.93
CA VAL A 78 -19.45 0.11 -12.63
C VAL A 78 -19.08 1.59 -12.52
N PHE A 79 -17.84 1.96 -12.87
CA PHE A 79 -17.42 3.36 -12.82
C PHE A 79 -18.24 4.22 -13.78
N ARG A 80 -18.48 3.75 -15.01
CA ARG A 80 -19.31 4.46 -16.00
C ARG A 80 -20.76 4.60 -15.55
N LEU A 81 -21.33 3.58 -14.90
CA LEU A 81 -22.68 3.63 -14.35
C LEU A 81 -22.85 4.78 -13.35
N TYR A 82 -21.90 4.93 -12.42
CA TYR A 82 -22.02 5.94 -11.35
C TYR A 82 -21.53 7.32 -11.78
N LEU A 83 -20.41 7.40 -12.51
CA LEU A 83 -19.69 8.65 -12.76
C LEU A 83 -20.01 9.29 -14.11
N GLY A 84 -20.59 8.54 -15.06
CA GLY A 84 -20.83 9.01 -16.42
C GLY A 84 -19.65 8.79 -17.37
N LYS A 85 -19.77 9.33 -18.59
CA LYS A 85 -18.79 9.11 -19.68
C LYS A 85 -17.75 10.23 -19.77
N GLU A 86 -18.00 11.35 -19.12
CA GLU A 86 -17.23 12.59 -19.25
C GLU A 86 -15.92 12.54 -18.45
N VAL A 87 -15.90 11.81 -17.32
CA VAL A 87 -14.67 11.66 -16.52
C VAL A 87 -13.64 10.81 -17.28
N VAL A 88 -12.38 11.26 -17.27
CA VAL A 88 -11.26 10.47 -17.79
C VAL A 88 -10.99 9.34 -16.80
N LEU A 89 -11.17 8.11 -17.26
CA LEU A 89 -10.75 6.91 -16.52
C LEU A 89 -9.47 6.40 -17.14
N PHE A 90 -8.53 5.96 -16.31
CA PHE A 90 -7.21 5.52 -16.75
C PHE A 90 -6.73 4.30 -15.96
N THR A 91 -5.72 3.60 -16.47
CA THR A 91 -4.96 2.56 -15.75
C THR A 91 -3.51 2.98 -15.61
N THR A 92 -2.80 2.41 -14.65
CA THR A 92 -1.36 2.60 -14.44
C THR A 92 -0.72 1.24 -14.28
N ASP A 93 0.34 1.00 -15.04
CA ASP A 93 1.13 -0.21 -15.03
C ASP A 93 2.60 0.12 -15.33
N GLY A 94 3.51 -0.72 -14.85
CA GLY A 94 4.91 -0.64 -15.21
C GLY A 94 5.17 -0.82 -16.72
N ILE A 95 6.37 -0.43 -17.14
CA ILE A 95 6.74 -0.33 -18.56
C ILE A 95 7.07 -1.68 -19.24
N LYS A 96 6.82 -2.82 -18.59
CA LYS A 96 7.05 -4.13 -19.23
C LYS A 96 5.89 -4.49 -20.13
N GLU A 97 6.18 -5.09 -21.29
CA GLU A 97 5.16 -5.56 -22.23
C GLU A 97 4.13 -6.50 -21.56
N SER A 98 4.58 -7.38 -20.66
CA SER A 98 3.68 -8.29 -19.93
C SER A 98 2.70 -7.56 -19.00
N GLU A 99 3.16 -6.49 -18.36
CA GLU A 99 2.34 -5.69 -17.44
C GLU A 99 1.32 -4.89 -18.25
N LEU A 100 1.77 -4.14 -19.25
CA LEU A 100 0.88 -3.39 -20.15
C LEU A 100 -0.14 -4.27 -20.87
N LYS A 101 0.24 -5.50 -21.24
CA LYS A 101 -0.68 -6.46 -21.86
C LYS A 101 -1.87 -6.72 -20.94
N CYS A 102 -1.64 -7.11 -19.69
CA CYS A 102 -2.69 -7.54 -18.77
C CYS A 102 -3.37 -6.38 -18.01
N GLY A 103 -2.71 -5.24 -17.87
CA GLY A 103 -3.20 -4.12 -17.07
C GLY A 103 -4.03 -3.08 -17.83
N THR A 104 -3.96 -3.08 -19.16
CA THR A 104 -4.65 -2.08 -19.98
C THR A 104 -5.98 -2.61 -20.53
N LEU A 105 -6.92 -1.70 -20.77
CA LEU A 105 -8.24 -2.03 -21.31
C LEU A 105 -8.73 -0.91 -22.23
N GLN A 106 -9.32 -1.28 -23.36
CA GLN A 106 -10.03 -0.34 -24.24
C GLN A 106 -11.03 0.51 -23.42
N ASP A 107 -11.05 1.81 -23.70
CA ASP A 107 -11.86 2.85 -23.02
C ASP A 107 -11.41 3.28 -21.61
N LEU A 108 -10.27 2.74 -21.15
CA LEU A 108 -9.45 3.29 -20.07
C LEU A 108 -8.14 3.80 -20.69
N TYR A 109 -7.77 5.06 -20.43
CA TYR A 109 -6.52 5.60 -20.95
C TYR A 109 -5.32 4.92 -20.28
N ALA A 110 -4.40 4.33 -21.03
CA ALA A 110 -3.23 3.68 -20.43
C ALA A 110 -2.14 4.69 -20.07
N THR A 111 -1.77 4.73 -18.79
CA THR A 111 -0.60 5.46 -18.28
C THR A 111 0.46 4.48 -17.81
N VAL A 112 1.68 4.96 -17.61
CA VAL A 112 2.79 4.15 -17.11
C VAL A 112 3.31 4.69 -15.80
N ASP A 113 3.99 3.87 -15.01
CA ASP A 113 4.84 4.31 -13.92
C ASP A 113 6.31 3.93 -14.17
N PHE A 114 7.23 4.73 -13.62
CA PHE A 114 8.67 4.44 -13.62
C PHE A 114 9.43 5.43 -12.73
N GLY A 115 10.56 4.97 -12.20
CA GLY A 115 11.40 5.75 -11.30
C GLY A 115 12.38 6.70 -11.99
N SER A 116 13.06 7.48 -11.15
CA SER A 116 14.08 8.47 -11.56
C SER A 116 15.33 7.92 -12.24
N GLU A 117 15.55 6.61 -12.19
CA GLU A 117 16.69 5.94 -12.84
C GLU A 117 16.34 5.33 -14.20
N THR A 118 15.07 5.34 -14.57
CA THR A 118 14.59 4.78 -15.84
C THR A 118 14.84 5.75 -17.00
N ASN A 119 15.14 5.20 -18.19
CA ASN A 119 15.19 6.01 -19.41
C ASN A 119 13.78 6.47 -19.79
N GLU A 120 13.54 7.76 -19.65
CA GLU A 120 12.22 8.39 -19.72
C GLU A 120 11.65 8.31 -21.15
N THR A 121 12.48 8.52 -22.17
CA THR A 121 12.08 8.38 -23.58
C THR A 121 11.62 6.96 -23.86
N ARG A 122 12.40 5.95 -23.45
CA ARG A 122 12.06 4.54 -23.66
C ARG A 122 10.79 4.13 -22.91
N ALA A 123 10.61 4.63 -21.69
CA ALA A 123 9.41 4.37 -20.91
C ALA A 123 8.15 4.90 -21.62
N PHE A 124 8.20 6.13 -22.13
CA PHE A 124 7.10 6.72 -22.87
C PHE A 124 6.90 6.12 -24.27
N GLU A 125 7.94 5.57 -24.90
CA GLU A 125 7.78 4.74 -26.11
C GLU A 125 6.90 3.51 -25.82
N GLN A 126 7.02 2.87 -24.64
CA GLN A 126 6.14 1.76 -24.25
C GLN A 126 4.69 2.22 -24.10
N GLN A 127 4.45 3.36 -23.45
CA GLN A 127 3.11 3.94 -23.38
C GLN A 127 2.54 4.18 -24.79
N ARG A 128 3.35 4.66 -25.73
CA ARG A 128 2.92 4.93 -27.12
C ARG A 128 2.56 3.70 -27.94
N LEU A 129 3.03 2.51 -27.55
CA LEU A 129 2.60 1.26 -28.18
C LEU A 129 1.13 0.96 -27.87
N ILE A 130 0.66 1.33 -26.68
CA ILE A 130 -0.73 1.13 -26.24
C ILE A 130 -1.59 2.35 -26.59
N GLU A 131 -1.06 3.55 -26.38
CA GLU A 131 -1.72 4.83 -26.62
C GLU A 131 -0.96 5.66 -27.67
N PRO A 132 -1.15 5.37 -28.98
CA PRO A 132 -0.47 6.08 -30.06
C PRO A 132 -0.73 7.59 -30.08
N ARG A 133 -1.78 8.04 -29.39
CA ARG A 133 -2.20 9.45 -29.28
C ARG A 133 -2.57 9.77 -27.82
N GLY A 134 -2.67 11.06 -27.52
CA GLY A 134 -2.99 11.55 -26.18
C GLY A 134 -1.76 11.92 -25.36
N PRO A 135 -1.94 12.37 -24.10
CA PRO A 135 -0.85 12.85 -23.26
C PRO A 135 0.11 11.74 -22.85
N LEU A 136 1.41 12.04 -22.80
CA LEU A 136 2.33 11.21 -22.02
C LEU A 136 2.03 11.41 -20.54
N VAL A 137 1.99 10.32 -19.77
CA VAL A 137 1.68 10.37 -18.33
C VAL A 137 2.53 9.35 -17.59
N ASN A 138 3.40 9.83 -16.69
CA ASN A 138 3.99 9.01 -15.64
C ASN A 138 3.15 9.19 -14.36
N SER A 139 2.34 8.20 -14.03
CA SER A 139 1.40 8.25 -12.91
C SER A 139 2.06 7.99 -11.56
N GLU A 140 3.26 7.41 -11.53
CA GLU A 140 4.05 7.25 -10.30
C GLU A 140 5.54 7.44 -10.58
N TYR A 141 6.00 8.69 -10.42
CA TYR A 141 7.40 9.04 -10.50
C TYR A 141 8.07 8.92 -9.13
N TYR A 142 8.84 7.85 -8.93
CA TYR A 142 9.41 7.48 -7.64
C TYR A 142 10.50 8.45 -7.13
N THR A 143 10.15 9.34 -6.18
CA THR A 143 11.05 10.35 -5.57
C THR A 143 12.03 9.79 -4.55
N GLY A 144 11.70 8.61 -4.02
CA GLY A 144 12.47 7.82 -3.08
C GLY A 144 12.01 6.37 -3.15
N TRP A 145 11.90 5.67 -2.02
CA TRP A 145 11.40 4.29 -1.96
C TRP A 145 10.93 3.91 -0.55
N LEU A 146 10.22 2.79 -0.44
CA LEU A 146 9.73 2.23 0.82
C LEU A 146 10.84 1.50 1.61
N ASP A 147 10.59 1.30 2.91
CA ASP A 147 11.51 0.63 3.84
C ASP A 147 10.92 -0.65 4.43
N TYR A 148 11.79 -1.62 4.72
CA TYR A 148 11.45 -2.83 5.46
C TYR A 148 12.17 -2.86 6.81
N TRP A 149 11.54 -3.47 7.81
CA TRP A 149 12.19 -3.69 9.10
C TRP A 149 13.46 -4.55 8.94
N GLY A 150 14.57 -4.06 9.49
CA GLY A 150 15.86 -4.74 9.46
C GLY A 150 16.74 -4.40 8.25
N GLU A 151 16.21 -3.66 7.27
CA GLU A 151 16.97 -3.20 6.10
C GLU A 151 17.44 -1.73 6.28
N PRO A 152 18.47 -1.29 5.53
CA PRO A 152 18.87 0.11 5.50
C PRO A 152 17.74 1.01 4.96
N HIS A 153 17.64 2.23 5.51
CA HIS A 153 16.71 3.25 5.00
C HIS A 153 17.00 3.58 3.53
N SER A 154 15.97 3.50 2.69
CA SER A 154 16.03 3.79 1.28
C SER A 154 16.15 5.29 1.04
N THR A 155 17.12 5.67 0.22
CA THR A 155 17.31 7.07 -0.19
C THR A 155 17.55 7.16 -1.69
N LYS A 156 17.14 8.29 -2.29
CA LYS A 156 17.40 8.63 -3.68
C LYS A 156 18.00 10.02 -3.80
N SER A 157 19.02 10.10 -4.64
CA SER A 157 19.72 11.36 -4.92
C SER A 157 18.76 12.42 -5.50
N THR A 158 18.74 13.60 -4.88
CA THR A 158 18.02 14.78 -5.36
C THR A 158 18.36 15.10 -6.81
N THR A 159 19.62 14.98 -7.21
CA THR A 159 20.07 15.24 -8.59
C THR A 159 19.46 14.26 -9.59
N VAL A 160 19.34 12.99 -9.22
CA VAL A 160 18.73 11.97 -10.10
C VAL A 160 17.24 12.24 -10.27
N VAL A 161 16.54 12.55 -9.17
CA VAL A 161 15.11 12.91 -9.18
C VAL A 161 14.83 14.19 -9.97
N THR A 162 15.67 15.22 -9.84
CA THR A 162 15.45 16.49 -10.52
C THR A 162 15.79 16.42 -12.01
N ASN A 163 16.83 15.66 -12.40
CA ASN A 163 17.17 15.42 -13.79
C ASN A 163 16.08 14.62 -14.52
N GLY A 164 15.55 13.56 -13.89
CA GLY A 164 14.46 12.78 -14.47
C GLY A 164 13.19 13.60 -14.61
N LEU A 165 12.81 14.35 -13.56
CA LEU A 165 11.68 15.29 -13.62
C LEU A 165 11.83 16.30 -14.76
N GLN A 166 13.01 16.92 -14.90
CA GLN A 166 13.25 17.91 -15.95
C GLN A 166 13.00 17.31 -17.33
N LYS A 167 13.55 16.12 -17.62
CA LYS A 167 13.34 15.46 -18.91
C LYS A 167 11.88 15.08 -19.17
N ILE A 168 11.18 14.57 -18.16
CA ILE A 168 9.75 14.25 -18.27
C ILE A 168 8.97 15.51 -18.68
N LEU A 169 9.27 16.66 -18.07
CA LEU A 169 8.64 17.94 -18.39
C LEU A 169 9.07 18.48 -19.78
N GLU A 170 10.32 18.29 -20.19
CA GLU A 170 10.81 18.65 -21.54
C GLU A 170 10.09 17.86 -22.65
N LEU A 171 9.68 16.62 -22.37
CA LEU A 171 8.85 15.81 -23.27
C LEU A 171 7.38 16.27 -23.32
N GLY A 172 6.99 17.26 -22.51
CA GLY A 172 5.60 17.71 -22.38
C GLY A 172 4.68 16.68 -21.71
N ALA A 173 5.25 15.74 -20.95
CA ALA A 173 4.51 14.72 -20.25
C ALA A 173 3.91 15.25 -18.95
N ASN A 174 2.81 14.63 -18.52
CA ASN A 174 2.24 14.80 -17.20
C ASN A 174 2.94 13.85 -16.24
N VAL A 175 3.11 14.28 -14.98
CA VAL A 175 3.84 13.51 -13.98
C VAL A 175 3.20 13.67 -12.62
N ASN A 176 3.04 12.56 -11.90
CA ASN A 176 2.68 12.54 -10.50
C ASN A 176 3.87 12.02 -9.68
N MET A 177 4.27 12.76 -8.64
CA MET A 177 5.41 12.41 -7.80
C MET A 177 4.98 11.47 -6.67
N TYR A 178 5.45 10.23 -6.72
CA TYR A 178 5.18 9.21 -5.71
C TYR A 178 6.45 8.99 -4.87
N MET A 179 6.52 9.34 -3.58
CA MET A 179 5.59 10.20 -2.85
C MET A 179 6.07 11.65 -2.88
N PHE A 180 5.15 12.61 -2.96
CA PHE A 180 5.48 14.02 -2.68
C PHE A 180 5.66 14.27 -1.16
N GLN A 181 4.80 13.63 -0.35
CA GLN A 181 4.95 13.42 1.08
C GLN A 181 4.41 12.03 1.37
N GLY A 182 5.18 11.16 2.03
CA GLY A 182 4.69 9.83 2.37
C GLY A 182 3.94 9.80 3.71
N GLY A 183 4.57 10.22 4.80
CA GLY A 183 3.93 10.34 6.13
C GLY A 183 4.17 9.11 7.00
N THR A 184 3.11 8.59 7.64
CA THR A 184 3.22 7.54 8.67
C THR A 184 2.14 6.48 8.53
N ASN A 185 2.54 5.22 8.62
CA ASN A 185 1.66 4.07 8.77
C ASN A 185 1.30 3.89 10.25
N PHE A 186 0.35 4.68 10.77
CA PHE A 186 -0.09 4.55 12.16
C PHE A 186 -0.78 3.20 12.43
N GLY A 187 -0.79 2.77 13.69
CA GLY A 187 -1.50 1.55 14.10
C GLY A 187 -0.94 0.32 13.38
N TYR A 188 -1.81 -0.40 12.67
CA TYR A 188 -1.48 -1.63 11.95
C TYR A 188 -1.65 -1.48 10.44
N TRP A 189 -1.50 -0.25 9.93
CA TRP A 189 -1.79 0.04 8.53
C TRP A 189 -0.62 -0.20 7.57
N SER A 190 0.57 -0.50 8.09
CA SER A 190 1.72 -0.85 7.25
C SER A 190 1.44 -2.12 6.46
N GLY A 191 1.78 -2.11 5.17
CA GLY A 191 1.76 -3.32 4.34
C GLY A 191 2.97 -4.22 4.56
N ALA A 192 3.12 -5.20 3.68
CA ALA A 192 4.28 -6.06 3.57
C ALA A 192 4.45 -6.55 2.14
N ASP A 193 5.67 -6.91 1.78
CA ASP A 193 5.96 -7.62 0.53
C ASP A 193 6.32 -9.08 0.82
N TYR A 194 6.03 -9.94 -0.15
CA TYR A 194 6.54 -11.30 -0.17
C TYR A 194 7.45 -11.49 -1.39
N LYS A 195 8.73 -11.77 -1.15
CA LYS A 195 9.72 -12.05 -2.19
C LYS A 195 10.27 -13.45 -1.97
N ASP A 196 11.48 -13.55 -1.42
CA ASP A 196 12.08 -14.78 -0.89
C ASP A 196 11.60 -15.10 0.54
N LYS A 197 11.16 -14.06 1.26
CA LYS A 197 10.58 -14.12 2.61
C LYS A 197 9.57 -13.00 2.77
N TYR A 198 8.90 -12.97 3.92
CA TYR A 198 8.01 -11.89 4.33
C TYR A 198 8.82 -10.66 4.77
N TYR A 199 8.53 -9.49 4.18
CA TYR A 199 9.16 -8.22 4.48
C TYR A 199 8.12 -7.21 4.98
N PRO A 200 7.96 -7.04 6.31
CA PRO A 200 7.04 -6.06 6.85
C PRO A 200 7.58 -4.64 6.66
N ILE A 201 6.72 -3.76 6.17
CA ILE A 201 7.06 -2.36 5.91
C ILE A 201 7.08 -1.59 7.23
N THR A 202 7.97 -0.61 7.33
CA THR A 202 8.15 0.14 8.58
C THR A 202 6.95 1.06 8.88
N THR A 203 6.88 1.52 10.14
CA THR A 203 5.88 2.50 10.58
C THR A 203 6.08 3.85 9.89
N SER A 204 7.33 4.28 9.75
CA SER A 204 7.64 5.49 8.99
C SER A 204 7.35 5.22 7.51
N TYR A 205 6.67 6.16 6.88
CA TYR A 205 6.54 6.19 5.44
C TYR A 205 7.14 7.49 4.93
N ASP A 206 8.27 7.92 5.51
CA ASP A 206 9.02 9.11 5.07
C ASP A 206 9.34 9.07 3.58
N TYR A 207 9.68 7.88 3.09
CA TYR A 207 9.93 7.55 1.69
C TYR A 207 11.16 8.27 1.10
N ASP A 208 11.93 9.03 1.88
CA ASP A 208 12.87 10.04 1.37
C ASP A 208 12.15 11.00 0.40
N ALA A 209 10.90 11.34 0.71
CA ALA A 209 10.07 12.20 -0.11
C ALA A 209 10.53 13.67 -0.05
N PRO A 210 10.11 14.52 -1.01
CA PRO A 210 10.39 15.96 -0.99
C PRO A 210 9.95 16.64 0.32
N LEU A 211 8.83 16.21 0.91
CA LEU A 211 8.45 16.54 2.28
C LEU A 211 8.71 15.33 3.16
N SER A 212 9.38 15.54 4.31
CA SER A 212 9.63 14.46 5.27
C SER A 212 8.33 13.90 5.86
N GLU A 213 8.43 12.81 6.62
CA GLU A 213 7.32 12.23 7.39
C GLU A 213 6.55 13.30 8.20
N ALA A 214 7.26 14.21 8.85
CA ALA A 214 6.68 15.29 9.66
C ALA A 214 6.21 16.53 8.85
N GLY A 215 6.31 16.47 7.52
CA GLY A 215 5.93 17.55 6.60
C GLY A 215 6.98 18.66 6.50
N ASP A 216 8.24 18.39 6.85
CA ASP A 216 9.29 19.40 6.79
C ASP A 216 9.81 19.55 5.34
N PRO A 217 9.91 20.78 4.81
CA PRO A 217 10.58 21.05 3.53
C PRO A 217 12.02 20.55 3.51
N THR A 218 12.36 19.66 2.57
CA THR A 218 13.73 19.16 2.36
C THR A 218 14.45 19.94 1.23
N GLU A 219 15.77 19.75 1.09
CA GLU A 219 16.51 20.24 -0.08
C GLU A 219 15.91 19.73 -1.40
N LYS A 220 15.46 18.48 -1.42
CA LYS A 220 14.83 17.85 -2.58
C LYS A 220 13.58 18.60 -3.04
N LEU A 221 12.76 19.10 -2.12
CA LEU A 221 11.59 19.93 -2.45
C LEU A 221 11.98 21.24 -3.14
N TYR A 222 13.01 21.92 -2.64
CA TYR A 222 13.43 23.20 -3.22
C TYR A 222 13.96 23.02 -4.64
N ASP A 223 14.74 21.97 -4.88
CA ASP A 223 15.28 21.70 -6.22
C ASP A 223 14.18 21.25 -7.20
N ILE A 224 13.25 20.38 -6.76
CA ILE A 224 12.06 20.03 -7.55
C ILE A 224 11.24 21.28 -7.91
N ARG A 225 11.01 22.17 -6.94
CA ARG A 225 10.30 23.44 -7.17
C ARG A 225 11.04 24.32 -8.18
N ALA A 226 12.37 24.37 -8.13
CA ALA A 226 13.18 25.11 -9.09
C ALA A 226 13.07 24.53 -10.51
N ILE A 227 13.04 23.20 -10.66
CA ILE A 227 12.80 22.54 -11.96
C ILE A 227 11.40 22.90 -12.49
N ILE A 228 10.35 22.75 -11.68
CA ILE A 228 8.98 23.09 -12.08
C ILE A 228 8.89 24.57 -12.51
N GLY A 229 9.59 25.47 -11.82
CA GLY A 229 9.65 26.89 -12.13
C GLY A 229 10.26 27.24 -13.50
N LYS A 230 10.95 26.30 -14.16
CA LYS A 230 11.42 26.47 -15.54
C LYS A 230 10.30 26.31 -16.58
N PHE A 231 9.22 25.59 -16.23
CA PHE A 231 8.15 25.21 -17.16
C PHE A 231 6.84 25.96 -16.90
N GLN A 232 6.61 26.39 -15.65
CA GLN A 232 5.40 27.11 -15.27
C GLN A 232 5.64 28.10 -14.14
N LEU A 233 4.75 29.09 -14.01
CA LEU A 233 4.77 30.00 -12.89
C LEU A 233 4.41 29.27 -11.60
N VAL A 234 5.29 29.36 -10.60
CA VAL A 234 5.05 28.81 -9.27
C VAL A 234 4.55 29.95 -8.36
N PRO A 235 3.55 29.71 -7.48
CA PRO A 235 3.05 30.74 -6.58
C PRO A 235 4.16 31.43 -5.78
N ALA A 236 4.14 32.76 -5.79
CA ALA A 236 5.07 33.59 -5.01
C ALA A 236 4.75 33.52 -3.51
N GLY A 237 5.73 33.86 -2.69
CA GLY A 237 5.62 33.86 -1.23
C GLY A 237 6.50 32.80 -0.55
N PRO A 238 6.69 32.91 0.77
CA PRO A 238 7.49 31.95 1.51
C PRO A 238 6.77 30.60 1.56
N MET A 239 7.55 29.51 1.48
CA MET A 239 7.07 28.18 1.85
C MET A 239 6.74 28.16 3.34
N PRO A 240 5.68 27.45 3.78
CA PRO A 240 5.45 27.21 5.19
C PRO A 240 6.69 26.59 5.84
N PRO A 241 7.11 27.06 7.04
CA PRO A 241 8.28 26.51 7.71
C PRO A 241 8.01 25.10 8.27
N PRO A 242 9.06 24.33 8.57
CA PRO A 242 8.95 23.12 9.41
C PRO A 242 8.14 23.37 10.68
N THR A 243 7.35 22.37 11.10
CA THR A 243 6.64 22.46 12.38
C THR A 243 7.63 22.42 13.55
N PRO A 244 7.41 23.20 14.64
CA PRO A 244 8.30 23.15 15.81
C PRO A 244 8.35 21.73 16.39
N LYS A 245 9.56 21.24 16.67
CA LYS A 245 9.79 19.95 17.33
C LYS A 245 10.22 20.20 18.78
N PHE A 246 9.74 19.36 19.70
CA PHE A 246 10.02 19.51 21.13
C PHE A 246 10.51 18.18 21.71
N SER A 247 11.61 18.23 22.47
CA SER A 247 12.09 17.08 23.25
C SER A 247 11.50 17.17 24.65
N TYR A 248 10.45 16.37 24.92
CA TYR A 248 9.77 16.33 26.23
C TYR A 248 10.64 15.75 27.36
N GLY A 249 11.79 15.16 27.03
CA GLY A 249 12.66 14.48 27.99
C GLY A 249 12.18 13.08 28.34
N TYR A 250 12.73 12.54 29.43
CA TYR A 250 12.48 11.16 29.84
C TYR A 250 11.16 11.03 30.61
N ILE A 251 10.37 10.02 30.26
CA ILE A 251 9.16 9.63 30.99
C ILE A 251 9.42 8.25 31.62
N SER A 252 9.29 8.13 32.93
CA SER A 252 9.43 6.85 33.63
C SER A 252 8.14 6.03 33.50
N LEU A 253 8.25 4.81 32.96
CA LEU A 253 7.13 3.88 32.76
C LEU A 253 7.30 2.64 33.65
N PRO A 254 6.79 2.65 34.90
CA PRO A 254 6.84 1.45 35.74
C PRO A 254 5.89 0.38 35.19
N LEU A 255 6.30 -0.89 35.27
CA LEU A 255 5.42 -2.03 34.97
C LEU A 255 4.18 -1.94 35.85
N ARG A 256 2.99 -2.00 35.24
CA ARG A 256 1.71 -1.95 35.95
C ARG A 256 1.01 -3.29 36.02
N VAL A 257 0.84 -3.94 34.88
CA VAL A 257 0.10 -5.20 34.74
C VAL A 257 0.76 -6.06 33.68
N ALA A 258 0.75 -7.38 33.85
CA ALA A 258 1.15 -8.30 32.79
C ALA A 258 -0.01 -8.51 31.81
N PHE A 259 0.31 -8.71 30.53
CA PHE A 259 -0.69 -8.92 29.47
C PHE A 259 -1.68 -10.05 29.80
N LEU A 260 -1.19 -11.17 30.34
CA LEU A 260 -2.01 -12.33 30.67
C LEU A 260 -2.97 -12.08 31.86
N ASP A 261 -2.68 -11.12 32.73
CA ASP A 261 -3.50 -10.81 33.91
C ASP A 261 -4.73 -9.97 33.54
N ILE A 262 -4.74 -9.36 32.35
CA ILE A 262 -5.79 -8.43 31.90
C ILE A 262 -6.56 -8.95 30.69
N LEU A 263 -6.54 -10.27 30.43
CA LEU A 263 -7.22 -10.85 29.26
C LEU A 263 -8.74 -10.61 29.28
N SER A 264 -9.38 -10.59 30.45
CA SER A 264 -10.80 -10.27 30.57
C SER A 264 -11.14 -8.82 30.17
N LEU A 265 -10.15 -7.91 30.23
CA LEU A 265 -10.29 -6.54 29.75
C LEU A 265 -10.03 -6.44 28.24
N LEU A 266 -9.01 -7.14 27.74
CA LEU A 266 -8.59 -7.08 26.34
C LEU A 266 -9.51 -7.87 25.41
N SER A 267 -10.08 -8.98 25.90
CA SER A 267 -11.01 -9.84 25.20
C SER A 267 -12.17 -10.18 26.14
N PRO A 268 -13.16 -9.28 26.28
CA PRO A 268 -14.29 -9.47 27.21
C PRO A 268 -15.28 -10.55 26.74
N GLY A 269 -15.17 -11.00 25.49
CA GLY A 269 -15.95 -12.12 24.96
C GLY A 269 -15.48 -13.48 25.48
N LEU A 270 -16.28 -14.52 25.22
CA LEU A 270 -15.84 -15.89 25.46
C LEU A 270 -14.76 -16.28 24.44
N PRO A 271 -13.75 -17.08 24.84
CA PRO A 271 -12.75 -17.58 23.90
C PRO A 271 -13.41 -18.52 22.88
N PHE A 272 -12.87 -18.51 21.66
CA PHE A 272 -13.21 -19.53 20.66
C PHE A 272 -12.54 -20.85 21.04
N HIS A 273 -13.34 -21.92 21.09
CA HIS A 273 -12.84 -23.28 21.27
C HIS A 273 -12.88 -24.02 19.93
N SER A 274 -11.75 -24.54 19.49
CA SER A 274 -11.61 -25.31 18.25
C SER A 274 -10.59 -26.43 18.44
N SER A 275 -10.76 -27.52 17.68
CA SER A 275 -9.79 -28.63 17.67
C SER A 275 -8.47 -28.26 16.98
N PHE A 276 -8.51 -27.30 16.06
CA PHE A 276 -7.35 -26.77 15.35
C PHE A 276 -7.31 -25.24 15.42
N PRO A 277 -6.13 -24.60 15.35
CA PRO A 277 -6.04 -23.14 15.32
C PRO A 277 -6.88 -22.53 14.19
N LEU A 278 -7.61 -21.46 14.49
CA LEU A 278 -8.37 -20.66 13.52
C LEU A 278 -7.57 -19.43 13.12
N THR A 279 -7.73 -18.91 11.91
CA THR A 279 -7.03 -17.67 11.50
C THR A 279 -7.66 -16.42 12.12
N PHE A 280 -6.95 -15.29 12.05
CA PHE A 280 -7.44 -13.97 12.45
C PHE A 280 -8.79 -13.63 11.81
N GLU A 281 -8.88 -13.84 10.49
CA GLU A 281 -10.04 -13.49 9.67
C GLU A 281 -11.23 -14.39 9.95
N THR A 282 -10.97 -15.68 10.25
CA THR A 282 -12.01 -16.64 10.63
C THR A 282 -12.76 -16.21 11.90
N VAL A 283 -12.06 -15.59 12.85
CA VAL A 283 -12.65 -15.08 14.10
C VAL A 283 -12.93 -13.57 14.06
N MET A 284 -12.93 -12.98 12.85
CA MET A 284 -13.29 -11.57 12.60
C MET A 284 -12.39 -10.55 13.33
N GLN A 285 -11.13 -10.89 13.58
CA GLN A 285 -10.13 -9.96 14.08
C GLN A 285 -9.21 -9.55 12.93
N THR A 286 -9.21 -8.26 12.58
CA THR A 286 -8.50 -7.75 11.40
C THR A 286 -7.02 -7.50 11.65
N HIS A 287 -6.64 -7.01 12.84
CA HIS A 287 -5.27 -6.59 13.13
C HIS A 287 -4.85 -6.92 14.57
N GLY A 288 -3.57 -6.71 14.87
CA GLY A 288 -3.02 -6.75 16.22
C GLY A 288 -2.59 -8.15 16.64
N PHE A 289 -3.03 -8.57 17.82
CA PHE A 289 -2.51 -9.77 18.48
C PHE A 289 -3.62 -10.77 18.79
N MET A 290 -3.32 -12.07 18.61
CA MET A 290 -4.19 -13.17 19.01
C MET A 290 -3.47 -14.07 20.01
N LEU A 291 -4.21 -14.48 21.04
CA LEU A 291 -3.74 -15.48 21.99
C LEU A 291 -4.32 -16.85 21.62
N TYR A 292 -3.44 -17.75 21.18
CA TYR A 292 -3.74 -19.18 21.07
C TYR A 292 -3.31 -19.87 22.36
N ARG A 293 -4.20 -20.67 22.94
CA ARG A 293 -3.96 -21.37 24.21
C ARG A 293 -4.38 -22.83 24.09
N THR A 294 -3.49 -23.73 24.50
CA THR A 294 -3.76 -25.17 24.62
C THR A 294 -3.15 -25.72 25.90
N VAL A 295 -3.53 -26.95 26.24
CA VAL A 295 -2.92 -27.74 27.32
C VAL A 295 -2.10 -28.84 26.65
N LEU A 296 -0.87 -29.06 27.13
CA LEU A 296 -0.03 -30.13 26.63
C LEU A 296 -0.69 -31.48 26.95
N PRO A 297 -0.73 -32.43 26.00
CA PRO A 297 -1.40 -33.71 26.20
C PRO A 297 -0.67 -34.62 27.20
N ASP A 298 0.65 -34.44 27.34
CA ASP A 298 1.53 -35.27 28.16
C ASP A 298 2.48 -34.40 29.00
N ASP A 299 3.00 -34.97 30.09
CA ASP A 299 4.04 -34.34 30.91
C ASP A 299 5.37 -34.28 30.16
N ILE A 300 5.86 -33.06 29.95
CA ILE A 300 7.11 -32.80 29.23
C ILE A 300 8.26 -32.68 30.24
N LEU A 301 8.92 -33.79 30.52
CA LEU A 301 10.03 -33.88 31.49
C LEU A 301 11.41 -33.54 30.89
N GLN A 302 11.51 -33.48 29.56
CA GLN A 302 12.72 -33.16 28.81
C GLN A 302 12.38 -32.16 27.71
N PRO A 303 13.33 -31.33 27.24
CA PRO A 303 13.08 -30.42 26.13
C PRO A 303 12.54 -31.16 24.90
N VAL A 304 11.43 -30.66 24.35
CA VAL A 304 10.85 -31.16 23.10
C VAL A 304 10.83 -30.06 22.06
N LEU A 305 10.86 -30.45 20.79
CA LEU A 305 10.68 -29.54 19.68
C LEU A 305 9.19 -29.22 19.51
N LEU A 306 8.83 -27.95 19.66
CA LEU A 306 7.57 -27.42 19.15
C LEU A 306 7.82 -26.94 17.72
N SER A 307 7.20 -27.59 16.74
CA SER A 307 7.26 -27.18 15.33
C SER A 307 5.88 -26.79 14.81
N VAL A 308 5.86 -25.78 13.95
CA VAL A 308 4.71 -25.47 13.10
C VAL A 308 5.14 -25.80 11.68
N LEU A 309 4.43 -26.74 11.06
CA LEU A 309 4.74 -27.18 9.69
C LEU A 309 4.34 -26.10 8.68
N GLU A 310 4.91 -26.19 7.48
CA GLU A 310 4.48 -25.41 6.30
C GLU A 310 4.50 -23.88 6.51
N ASN A 311 5.42 -23.36 7.33
CA ASN A 311 5.51 -21.93 7.66
C ASN A 311 4.21 -21.34 8.25
N GLY A 312 3.38 -22.14 8.93
CA GLY A 312 2.05 -21.73 9.42
C GLY A 312 2.00 -20.68 10.55
N ILE A 313 3.08 -19.93 10.80
CA ILE A 313 3.08 -18.76 11.70
C ILE A 313 3.14 -17.50 10.84
N HIS A 314 2.02 -16.80 10.73
CA HIS A 314 1.90 -15.53 10.01
C HIS A 314 1.62 -14.40 11.02
N ASP A 315 2.62 -13.64 11.50
CA ASP A 315 4.04 -13.62 11.07
C ASP A 315 5.04 -13.84 12.22
N LEU A 316 4.62 -13.63 13.47
CA LEU A 316 5.47 -13.78 14.66
C LEU A 316 4.67 -14.31 15.85
N ALA A 317 5.25 -15.26 16.58
CA ALA A 317 4.64 -15.82 17.80
C ALA A 317 5.56 -15.68 19.01
N TYR A 318 5.01 -15.18 20.12
CA TYR A 318 5.66 -15.22 21.43
C TYR A 318 5.13 -16.42 22.22
N VAL A 319 5.99 -17.40 22.50
CA VAL A 319 5.58 -18.66 23.13
C VAL A 319 5.84 -18.62 24.64
N LEU A 320 4.80 -18.94 25.41
CA LEU A 320 4.86 -19.06 26.86
C LEU A 320 4.39 -20.45 27.29
N LEU A 321 5.11 -21.05 28.24
CA LEU A 321 4.71 -22.29 28.90
C LEU A 321 4.53 -22.00 30.39
N ASN A 322 3.32 -22.22 30.91
CA ASN A 322 2.94 -21.92 32.30
C ASN A 322 3.31 -20.49 32.74
N GLY A 323 3.15 -19.51 31.85
CA GLY A 323 3.46 -18.10 32.11
C GLY A 323 4.93 -17.73 32.02
N VAL A 324 5.83 -18.68 31.75
CA VAL A 324 7.26 -18.43 31.54
C VAL A 324 7.54 -18.30 30.04
N SER A 325 8.23 -17.22 29.66
CA SER A 325 8.67 -17.02 28.27
C SER A 325 9.77 -18.01 27.91
N TRP A 326 9.65 -18.66 26.76
CA TRP A 326 10.71 -19.50 26.20
C TRP A 326 11.31 -18.83 24.97
N LYS A 327 12.63 -18.91 24.84
CA LYS A 327 13.32 -18.44 23.64
C LYS A 327 13.04 -19.46 22.54
N VAL A 328 12.20 -19.10 21.58
CA VAL A 328 11.96 -19.92 20.39
C VAL A 328 13.15 -19.72 19.47
N GLU A 329 13.95 -20.77 19.26
CA GLU A 329 14.90 -20.80 18.16
C GLU A 329 14.11 -21.12 16.90
N THR A 330 13.71 -20.08 16.16
CA THR A 330 13.15 -20.25 14.82
C THR A 330 14.29 -20.68 13.89
N PHE A 331 14.35 -21.97 13.57
CA PHE A 331 15.11 -22.45 12.42
C PHE A 331 14.27 -22.12 11.19
N VAL A 332 14.69 -21.09 10.45
CA VAL A 332 14.12 -20.71 9.15
C VAL A 332 14.61 -21.66 8.08
#